data_AF-A0A2V2DMS5-F1
#
_entry.id   AF-A0A2V2DMS5-F1
#
_cell.length_a   1.000
_cell.length_b   1.000
_cell.length_c   1.000
_cell.angle_alpha   90.00
_cell.angle_beta   90.00
_cell.angle_gamma   90.00
#
_symmetry.space_group_name_H-M   'P 1'
#
loop_
_entity.id
_entity.type
_entity.pdbx_description
1 polymer ?
#
loop_
_entity_poly.entity_id
_entity_poly.type
_entity_poly.pdbx_seq_one_letter_code
_entity_poly.pdbx_strand_id
1 'polypeptide(L)'
;MKRRGTNWRDADDALLDRLIEQERDREREAHNGGIFAMKRYRMSEKHLTERIAMAARAVRNQLPRDARVLGTEVRFEGENAYRIETALGSVALRGVIDRVDITEGAQNEYIRIVDYKTGDKRFDVTEFACGLELQLVIYMMAALMCYRERGVKPGGAFYFTIGSPVVDAEVPDEKRLSDMALSGFASGDSGFAESLDSGAARAMRIGIVLDEATGEKQVKPAENVFGEEELNGLIAYAEKLAKKAVEGIYTGDNAISPAVRKKKSQCDRCGYRSICRFDEAYPANAGREITEVSREQLIRREGSDSEDD
;
A
#
# COMPACT_ATOMS: atom_id res chain seq x y z
N MET A 1 -9.20 -19.39 4.22
CA MET A 1 -7.89 -20.03 3.98
C MET A 1 -7.17 -20.46 5.26
N LYS A 2 -6.65 -19.55 6.10
CA LYS A 2 -5.85 -19.89 7.31
C LYS A 2 -6.48 -20.93 8.24
N ARG A 3 -7.78 -20.81 8.58
CA ARG A 3 -8.51 -21.78 9.42
C ARG A 3 -8.57 -23.21 8.85
N ARG A 4 -8.38 -23.37 7.54
CA ARG A 4 -8.47 -24.65 6.82
C ARG A 4 -7.09 -25.21 6.44
N GLY A 5 -6.01 -24.52 6.78
CA GLY A 5 -4.64 -24.91 6.37
C GLY A 5 -4.40 -24.91 4.85
N THR A 6 -5.32 -24.34 4.07
CA THR A 6 -5.21 -24.28 2.60
C THR A 6 -4.43 -23.04 2.20
N ASN A 7 -3.42 -23.22 1.33
CA ASN A 7 -2.72 -22.11 0.72
C ASN A 7 -3.66 -21.38 -0.26
N TRP A 8 -3.60 -20.05 -0.28
CA TRP A 8 -4.37 -19.22 -1.21
C TRP A 8 -4.19 -19.64 -2.66
N ARG A 9 -2.97 -20.04 -3.05
CA ARG A 9 -2.62 -20.43 -4.41
C ARG A 9 -3.35 -21.69 -4.89
N ASP A 10 -3.56 -22.64 -4.00
CA ASP A 10 -4.10 -23.96 -4.33
C ASP A 10 -5.63 -24.00 -4.25
N ALA A 11 -6.27 -22.86 -3.95
CA ALA A 11 -7.72 -22.76 -3.92
C ALA A 11 -8.29 -22.59 -5.32
N ASP A 12 -9.03 -23.60 -5.78
CA ASP A 12 -9.80 -23.51 -7.02
C ASP A 12 -10.97 -22.52 -6.92
N ASP A 13 -11.54 -22.16 -8.07
CA ASP A 13 -12.65 -21.20 -8.13
C ASP A 13 -13.87 -21.68 -7.34
N ALA A 14 -14.18 -22.98 -7.41
CA ALA A 14 -15.31 -23.57 -6.69
C ALA A 14 -15.13 -23.50 -5.16
N LEU A 15 -13.91 -23.59 -4.64
CA LEU A 15 -13.62 -23.38 -3.24
C LEU A 15 -13.74 -21.90 -2.87
N LEU A 16 -13.19 -20.99 -3.68
CA LEU A 16 -13.29 -19.54 -3.44
C LEU A 16 -14.76 -19.09 -3.39
N ASP A 17 -15.55 -19.46 -4.39
CA ASP A 17 -16.97 -19.09 -4.46
C ASP A 17 -17.75 -19.63 -3.26
N ARG A 18 -17.58 -20.91 -2.91
CA ARG A 18 -18.22 -21.49 -1.73
C ARG A 18 -17.83 -20.79 -0.43
N LEU A 19 -16.56 -20.42 -0.26
CA LEU A 19 -16.11 -19.72 0.94
C LEU A 19 -16.71 -18.33 1.03
N ILE A 20 -16.78 -17.61 -0.09
CA ILE A 20 -17.34 -16.27 -0.16
C ILE A 20 -18.84 -16.30 0.13
N GLU A 21 -19.57 -17.26 -0.45
CA GLU A 21 -21.00 -17.44 -0.16
C GLU A 21 -21.24 -17.76 1.32
N GLN A 22 -20.40 -18.63 1.91
CA GLN A 22 -20.48 -18.96 3.34
C GLN A 22 -20.27 -17.74 4.24
N GLU A 23 -19.28 -16.89 3.94
CA GLU A 23 -19.05 -15.67 4.74
C GLU A 23 -20.12 -14.60 4.45
N ARG A 24 -20.59 -14.47 3.20
CA ARG A 24 -21.74 -13.60 2.86
C ARG A 24 -22.94 -13.96 3.72
N ASP A 25 -23.33 -15.23 3.76
CA ASP A 25 -24.54 -15.67 4.47
C ASP A 25 -24.43 -15.45 5.98
N ARG A 26 -23.23 -15.58 6.56
CA ARG A 26 -22.98 -15.26 7.97
C ARG A 26 -23.11 -13.78 8.27
N GLU A 27 -22.51 -12.93 7.43
CA GLU A 27 -22.48 -11.49 7.65
C GLU A 27 -23.78 -10.79 7.26
N ARG A 28 -24.64 -11.44 6.46
CA ARG A 28 -25.87 -10.87 5.92
C ARG A 28 -26.81 -10.29 6.99
N GLU A 29 -26.95 -11.00 8.11
CA GLU A 29 -27.85 -10.59 9.19
C GLU A 29 -27.16 -9.63 10.18
N ALA A 30 -25.85 -9.75 10.37
CA ALA A 30 -25.09 -8.96 11.32
C ALA A 30 -24.73 -7.56 10.78
N HIS A 31 -24.46 -7.43 9.48
CA HIS A 31 -23.90 -6.21 8.91
C HIS A 31 -24.93 -5.06 8.86
N ASN A 32 -24.60 -3.93 9.49
CA ASN A 32 -25.42 -2.71 9.54
C ASN A 32 -26.89 -2.98 9.93
N GLY A 33 -27.12 -3.87 10.89
CA GLY A 33 -28.47 -4.21 11.37
C GLY A 33 -29.31 -5.01 10.37
N GLY A 34 -28.68 -5.87 9.57
CA GLY A 34 -29.36 -6.77 8.64
C GLY A 34 -29.83 -6.09 7.35
N ILE A 35 -29.16 -5.01 6.93
CA ILE A 35 -29.53 -4.24 5.73
C ILE A 35 -29.62 -5.14 4.47
N PHE A 36 -28.73 -6.12 4.36
CA PHE A 36 -28.68 -7.06 3.23
C PHE A 36 -29.76 -8.16 3.29
N ALA A 37 -30.49 -8.31 4.39
CA ALA A 37 -31.66 -9.18 4.46
C ALA A 37 -32.88 -8.57 3.74
N MET A 38 -32.89 -7.25 3.52
CA MET A 38 -34.01 -6.58 2.86
C MET A 38 -33.94 -6.73 1.34
N LYS A 39 -35.08 -7.01 0.69
CA LYS A 39 -35.17 -7.22 -0.78
C LYS A 39 -34.55 -6.08 -1.61
N ARG A 40 -34.67 -4.83 -1.15
CA ARG A 40 -34.14 -3.65 -1.86
C ARG A 40 -32.62 -3.64 -2.02
N TYR A 41 -31.89 -4.39 -1.17
CA TYR A 41 -30.42 -4.47 -1.20
C TYR A 41 -29.89 -5.73 -1.88
N ARG A 42 -30.77 -6.60 -2.41
CA ARG A 42 -30.36 -7.86 -3.07
C ARG A 42 -29.38 -7.63 -4.22
N MET A 43 -29.57 -6.55 -5.00
CA MET A 43 -28.66 -6.23 -6.09
C MET A 43 -27.30 -5.74 -5.58
N SER A 44 -27.29 -4.95 -4.51
CA SER A 44 -26.05 -4.49 -3.87
C SER A 44 -25.26 -5.66 -3.25
N GLU A 45 -25.95 -6.59 -2.59
CA GLU A 45 -25.38 -7.83 -2.04
C GLU A 45 -24.77 -8.69 -3.15
N LYS A 46 -25.50 -8.89 -4.25
CA LYS A 46 -25.01 -9.62 -5.42
C LYS A 46 -23.74 -8.99 -5.99
N HIS A 47 -23.76 -7.69 -6.28
CA HIS A 47 -22.59 -6.99 -6.80
C HIS A 47 -21.41 -7.01 -5.84
N LEU A 48 -21.63 -6.91 -4.53
CA LEU A 48 -20.56 -7.02 -3.54
C LEU A 48 -19.95 -8.41 -3.55
N THR A 49 -20.78 -9.46 -3.61
CA THR A 49 -20.33 -10.86 -3.68
C THR A 49 -19.48 -11.11 -4.93
N GLU A 50 -19.94 -10.64 -6.09
CA GLU A 50 -19.20 -10.75 -7.36
C GLU A 50 -17.86 -10.01 -7.31
N ARG A 51 -17.82 -8.81 -6.72
CA ARG A 51 -16.57 -8.04 -6.52
C ARG A 51 -15.58 -8.77 -5.62
N ILE A 52 -16.05 -9.33 -4.50
CA ILE A 52 -15.20 -10.06 -3.57
C ILE A 52 -14.66 -11.33 -4.25
N ALA A 53 -15.47 -12.02 -5.05
CA ALA A 53 -15.04 -13.19 -5.80
C ALA A 53 -13.97 -12.86 -6.84
N MET A 54 -14.14 -11.76 -7.58
CA MET A 54 -13.12 -11.27 -8.50
C MET A 54 -11.84 -10.87 -7.78
N ALA A 55 -11.94 -10.13 -6.66
CA ALA A 55 -10.80 -9.76 -5.84
C ALA A 55 -10.04 -10.98 -5.30
N ALA A 56 -10.77 -12.01 -4.83
CA ALA A 56 -10.16 -13.24 -4.33
C ALA A 56 -9.41 -14.00 -5.44
N ARG A 57 -9.98 -14.06 -6.65
CA ARG A 57 -9.31 -14.65 -7.82
C ARG A 57 -8.07 -13.83 -8.22
N ALA A 58 -8.15 -12.50 -8.23
CA ALA A 58 -7.00 -11.63 -8.49
C ALA A 58 -5.89 -11.84 -7.45
N VAL A 59 -6.23 -11.83 -6.16
CA VAL A 59 -5.26 -12.10 -5.08
C VAL A 59 -4.56 -13.46 -5.27
N ARG A 60 -5.31 -14.53 -5.60
CA ARG A 60 -4.72 -15.83 -5.90
C ARG A 60 -3.77 -15.76 -7.09
N ASN A 61 -4.18 -15.12 -8.18
CA ASN A 61 -3.41 -15.06 -9.42
C ASN A 61 -2.15 -14.19 -9.30
N GLN A 62 -2.14 -13.22 -8.37
CA GLN A 62 -1.02 -12.32 -8.07
C GLN A 62 -0.06 -12.86 -7.00
N LEU A 63 -0.34 -14.03 -6.43
CA LEU A 63 0.58 -14.74 -5.54
C LEU A 63 1.49 -15.64 -6.38
N PRO A 64 2.78 -15.29 -6.53
CA PRO A 64 3.72 -16.11 -7.30
C PRO A 64 4.03 -17.42 -6.57
N ARG A 65 4.65 -18.38 -7.26
CA ARG A 65 4.79 -19.77 -6.76
C ARG A 65 5.63 -19.88 -5.49
N ASP A 66 6.61 -19.01 -5.38
CA ASP A 66 7.60 -18.81 -4.32
C ASP A 66 7.14 -17.83 -3.24
N ALA A 67 5.92 -17.28 -3.37
CA ALA A 67 5.32 -16.44 -2.33
C ALA A 67 4.32 -17.21 -1.46
N ARG A 68 4.28 -16.83 -0.18
CA ARG A 68 3.24 -17.25 0.77
C ARG A 68 2.81 -16.09 1.65
N VAL A 69 1.55 -16.12 2.07
CA VAL A 69 1.03 -15.15 3.04
C VAL A 69 1.63 -15.47 4.41
N LEU A 70 2.44 -14.56 4.94
CA LEU A 70 3.06 -14.68 6.26
C LEU A 70 2.07 -14.28 7.36
N GLY A 71 1.27 -13.24 7.11
CA GLY A 71 0.25 -12.77 8.04
C GLY A 71 -0.83 -11.94 7.36
N THR A 72 -2.00 -11.91 7.99
CA THR A 72 -3.11 -11.01 7.67
C THR A 72 -3.51 -10.27 8.94
N GLU A 73 -3.91 -9.01 8.85
CA GLU A 73 -4.22 -8.17 10.01
C GLU A 73 -3.07 -8.15 11.03
N VAL A 74 -1.84 -7.97 10.54
CA VAL A 74 -0.63 -7.98 11.36
C VAL A 74 -0.58 -6.69 12.17
N ARG A 75 -0.81 -6.79 13.47
CA ARG A 75 -0.79 -5.64 14.39
C ARG A 75 0.63 -5.32 14.83
N PHE A 76 0.97 -4.05 14.75
CA PHE A 76 2.18 -3.50 15.36
C PHE A 76 1.73 -2.57 16.51
N GLU A 77 1.70 -3.12 17.73
CA GLU A 77 1.25 -2.43 18.94
C GLU A 77 1.98 -2.96 20.18
N GLY A 78 1.92 -2.23 21.30
CA GLY A 78 2.59 -2.62 22.54
C GLY A 78 4.11 -2.70 22.38
N GLU A 79 4.68 -3.89 22.61
CA GLU A 79 6.12 -4.16 22.43
C GLU A 79 6.51 -4.16 20.94
N ASN A 80 5.58 -4.48 20.04
CA ASN A 80 5.78 -4.46 18.59
C ASN A 80 5.37 -3.12 17.96
N ALA A 81 5.13 -2.07 18.74
CA ALA A 81 4.88 -0.75 18.19
C ALA A 81 6.17 -0.14 17.62
N TYR A 82 6.08 0.52 16.47
CA TYR A 82 7.24 1.21 15.90
C TYR A 82 7.46 2.52 16.65
N ARG A 83 8.60 2.67 17.34
CA ARG A 83 8.86 3.83 18.19
C ARG A 83 9.66 4.88 17.45
N ILE A 84 9.14 6.10 17.43
CA ILE A 84 9.84 7.30 16.97
C ILE A 84 10.43 7.98 18.20
N GLU A 85 11.76 8.05 18.23
CA GLU A 85 12.52 8.69 19.30
C GLU A 85 12.90 10.13 18.88
N THR A 86 12.62 11.09 19.76
CA THR A 86 12.97 12.51 19.56
C THR A 86 13.65 13.07 20.80
N ALA A 87 14.28 14.23 20.69
CA ALA A 87 14.85 14.92 21.84
C ALA A 87 13.78 15.36 22.88
N LEU A 88 12.52 15.46 22.46
CA LEU A 88 11.39 15.93 23.28
C LEU A 88 10.60 14.79 23.93
N GLY A 89 10.87 13.55 23.52
CA GLY A 89 10.15 12.36 23.98
C GLY A 89 9.97 11.33 22.88
N SER A 90 9.28 10.24 23.21
CA SER A 90 9.05 9.12 22.29
C SER A 90 7.57 8.98 21.96
N VAL A 91 7.27 8.53 20.74
CA VAL A 91 5.90 8.22 20.29
C VAL A 91 5.88 6.82 19.70
N ALA A 92 4.94 6.01 20.16
CA ALA A 92 4.69 4.69 19.61
C ALA A 92 3.67 4.77 18.47
N LEU A 93 4.11 4.54 17.23
CA LEU A 93 3.22 4.31 16.11
C LEU A 93 2.61 2.92 16.23
N ARG A 94 1.28 2.86 16.14
CA ARG A 94 0.51 1.62 16.17
C ARG A 94 -0.45 1.52 15.00
N GLY A 95 -0.74 0.30 14.58
CA GLY A 95 -1.67 0.06 13.50
C GLY A 95 -1.78 -1.41 13.13
N VAL A 96 -2.42 -1.65 11.99
CA VAL A 96 -2.66 -2.97 11.45
C VAL A 96 -2.26 -2.96 9.98
N ILE A 97 -1.43 -3.93 9.59
CA ILE A 97 -1.06 -4.17 8.20
C ILE A 97 -2.01 -5.25 7.67
N ASP A 98 -2.78 -4.94 6.63
CA ASP A 98 -3.81 -5.83 6.09
C ASP A 98 -3.25 -7.20 5.69
N ARG A 99 -2.14 -7.22 4.93
CA ARG A 99 -1.47 -8.46 4.53
C ARG A 99 0.03 -8.27 4.37
N VAL A 100 0.78 -9.25 4.90
CA VAL A 100 2.21 -9.42 4.70
C VAL A 100 2.45 -10.74 4.00
N ASP A 101 3.03 -10.68 2.81
CA ASP A 101 3.51 -11.82 2.04
C ASP A 101 5.03 -11.92 2.18
N ILE A 102 5.56 -13.13 2.03
CA ILE A 102 6.99 -13.38 1.90
C ILE A 102 7.25 -14.10 0.59
N THR A 103 8.26 -13.65 -0.14
CA THR A 103 8.72 -14.25 -1.40
C THR A 103 10.15 -14.73 -1.22
N GLU A 104 10.41 -15.99 -1.55
CA GLU A 104 11.75 -16.57 -1.54
C GLU A 104 12.47 -16.24 -2.86
N GLY A 105 13.44 -15.33 -2.82
CA GLY A 105 14.35 -15.08 -3.94
C GLY A 105 15.53 -16.04 -3.96
N ALA A 106 16.40 -15.91 -4.97
CA ALA A 106 17.57 -16.78 -5.12
C ALA A 106 18.56 -16.72 -3.95
N GLN A 107 18.68 -15.56 -3.28
CA GLN A 107 19.65 -15.31 -2.20
C GLN A 107 19.00 -14.73 -0.93
N ASN A 108 17.83 -14.09 -1.03
CA ASN A 108 17.20 -13.37 0.07
C ASN A 108 15.70 -13.69 0.13
N GLU A 109 15.11 -13.62 1.33
CA GLU A 109 13.66 -13.55 1.51
C GLU A 109 13.20 -12.08 1.45
N TYR A 110 12.14 -11.79 0.71
CA TYR A 110 11.58 -10.44 0.57
C TYR A 110 10.20 -10.33 1.21
N ILE A 111 9.95 -9.25 1.93
CA ILE A 111 8.61 -8.91 2.42
C ILE A 111 7.87 -8.05 1.41
N ARG A 112 6.62 -8.45 1.14
CA ARG A 112 5.66 -7.67 0.36
C ARG A 112 4.45 -7.32 1.22
N ILE A 113 4.06 -6.05 1.22
CA ILE A 113 2.85 -5.59 1.92
C ILE A 113 1.75 -5.32 0.91
N VAL A 114 0.52 -5.72 1.26
CA VAL A 114 -0.68 -5.41 0.49
C VAL A 114 -1.73 -4.81 1.41
N ASP A 115 -2.15 -3.58 1.09
CA ASP A 115 -3.22 -2.83 1.76
C ASP A 115 -4.43 -2.75 0.82
N TYR A 116 -5.62 -3.12 1.30
CA TYR A 116 -6.82 -3.17 0.48
C TYR A 116 -7.58 -1.85 0.54
N LYS A 117 -7.81 -1.23 -0.62
CA LYS A 117 -8.58 0.02 -0.75
C LYS A 117 -9.78 -0.16 -1.67
N THR A 118 -10.89 0.52 -1.40
CA THR A 118 -12.08 0.50 -2.27
C THR A 118 -12.05 1.56 -3.38
N GLY A 119 -11.07 2.47 -3.37
CA GLY A 119 -10.88 3.51 -4.40
C GLY A 119 -9.56 3.31 -5.14
N ASP A 120 -9.41 3.93 -6.32
CA ASP A 120 -8.17 3.95 -7.12
C ASP A 120 -7.09 4.80 -6.43
N LYS A 121 -6.52 4.26 -5.35
CA LYS A 121 -5.39 4.84 -4.63
C LYS A 121 -4.11 4.34 -5.27
N ARG A 122 -3.22 5.27 -5.59
CA ARG A 122 -1.91 4.99 -6.17
C ARG A 122 -0.85 5.63 -5.31
N PHE A 123 0.30 4.98 -5.21
CA PHE A 123 1.46 5.57 -4.56
C PHE A 123 1.98 6.72 -5.41
N ASP A 124 2.02 7.91 -4.83
CA ASP A 124 2.44 9.15 -5.47
C ASP A 124 3.69 9.67 -4.77
N VAL A 125 4.81 9.70 -5.52
CA VAL A 125 6.12 10.17 -5.05
C VAL A 125 6.06 11.60 -4.50
N THR A 126 5.23 12.46 -5.09
CA THR A 126 5.05 13.85 -4.63
C THR A 126 4.30 13.90 -3.30
N GLU A 127 3.22 13.14 -3.14
CA GLU A 127 2.48 13.08 -1.87
C GLU A 127 3.34 12.47 -0.75
N PHE A 128 4.12 11.43 -1.05
CA PHE A 128 5.10 10.86 -0.14
C PHE A 128 6.16 11.90 0.26
N ALA A 129 6.79 12.55 -0.72
CA ALA A 129 7.88 13.51 -0.51
C ALA A 129 7.49 14.69 0.39
N CYS A 130 6.20 15.05 0.44
CA CYS A 130 5.71 16.15 1.26
C CYS A 130 4.98 15.71 2.55
N GLY A 131 5.05 14.42 2.87
CA GLY A 131 4.49 13.82 4.09
C GLY A 131 2.97 13.62 4.09
N LEU A 132 2.32 13.69 2.93
CA LEU A 132 0.87 13.47 2.80
C LEU A 132 0.53 11.98 2.68
N GLU A 133 1.46 11.16 2.21
CA GLU A 133 1.26 9.72 2.01
C GLU A 133 2.43 8.91 2.59
N LEU A 134 2.31 8.48 3.84
CA LEU A 134 3.36 7.69 4.53
C LEU A 134 2.96 6.24 4.79
N GLN A 135 1.68 5.88 4.60
CA GLN A 135 1.10 4.63 5.12
C GLN A 135 1.86 3.38 4.66
N LEU A 136 2.11 3.24 3.35
CA LEU A 136 2.80 2.06 2.80
C LEU A 136 4.24 1.92 3.31
N VAL A 137 4.98 3.03 3.43
CA VAL A 137 6.37 3.00 3.91
C VAL A 137 6.43 2.74 5.41
N ILE A 138 5.52 3.34 6.21
CA ILE A 138 5.39 3.03 7.64
C ILE A 138 5.03 1.56 7.86
N TYR A 139 4.16 0.98 7.03
CA TYR A 139 3.87 -0.45 7.11
C TYR A 139 5.10 -1.29 6.77
N MET A 140 5.91 -0.88 5.78
CA MET A 140 7.19 -1.55 5.49
C MET A 140 8.13 -1.49 6.68
N MET A 141 8.30 -0.33 7.31
CA MET A 141 9.10 -0.15 8.53
C MET A 141 8.64 -1.10 9.65
N ALA A 142 7.32 -1.12 9.92
CA ALA A 142 6.74 -1.97 10.95
C ALA A 142 6.89 -3.47 10.63
N ALA A 143 6.70 -3.88 9.37
CA ALA A 143 6.89 -5.27 8.96
C ALA A 143 8.35 -5.72 9.09
N LEU A 144 9.30 -4.91 8.62
CA LEU A 144 10.73 -5.21 8.76
C LEU A 144 11.13 -5.36 10.23
N MET A 145 10.60 -4.53 11.11
CA MET A 145 10.81 -4.65 12.55
C MET A 145 10.21 -5.95 13.11
N CYS A 146 8.94 -6.24 12.81
CA CYS A 146 8.24 -7.44 13.29
C CYS A 146 8.90 -8.75 12.83
N TYR A 147 9.57 -8.74 11.67
CA TYR A 147 10.18 -9.92 11.07
C TYR A 147 11.71 -9.85 11.02
N ARG A 148 12.34 -8.96 11.81
CA ARG A 148 13.80 -8.73 11.81
C ARG A 148 14.62 -10.01 12.02
N GLU A 149 14.16 -10.92 12.87
CA GLU A 149 14.85 -12.17 13.21
C GLU A 149 14.97 -13.13 12.03
N ARG A 150 14.18 -12.92 10.97
CA ARG A 150 14.26 -13.69 9.72
C ARG A 150 15.32 -13.15 8.74
N GLY A 151 15.83 -11.94 8.93
CA GLY A 151 16.76 -11.32 7.99
C GLY A 151 16.14 -11.00 6.63
N VAL A 152 14.84 -10.69 6.60
CA VAL A 152 14.09 -10.35 5.38
C VAL A 152 14.48 -8.98 4.83
N LYS A 153 14.48 -8.85 3.50
CA LYS A 153 14.66 -7.57 2.79
C LYS A 153 13.32 -6.94 2.42
N PRO A 154 13.23 -5.61 2.28
CA PRO A 154 12.04 -4.96 1.74
C PRO A 154 11.86 -5.32 0.26
N GLY A 155 10.74 -5.97 -0.07
CA GLY A 155 10.35 -6.24 -1.46
C GLY A 155 9.51 -5.11 -2.03
N GLY A 156 8.44 -4.71 -1.34
CA GLY A 156 7.59 -3.60 -1.79
C GLY A 156 6.29 -3.52 -1.02
N ALA A 157 5.61 -2.39 -1.12
CA ALA A 157 4.31 -2.18 -0.48
C ALA A 157 3.32 -1.63 -1.48
N PHE A 158 2.11 -2.18 -1.47
CA PHE A 158 1.13 -1.99 -2.53
C PHE A 158 -0.28 -1.78 -2.00
N TYR A 159 -1.04 -0.94 -2.69
CA TYR A 159 -2.49 -0.94 -2.64
C TYR A 159 -3.04 -1.98 -3.60
N PHE A 160 -3.99 -2.77 -3.11
CA PHE A 160 -4.89 -3.59 -3.90
C PHE A 160 -6.26 -2.91 -3.95
N THR A 161 -6.67 -2.47 -5.13
CA THR A 161 -7.97 -1.81 -5.30
C THR A 161 -9.07 -2.86 -5.44
N ILE A 162 -9.93 -2.96 -4.43
CA ILE A 162 -11.21 -3.68 -4.50
C ILE A 162 -12.20 -2.79 -5.27
N GLY A 163 -11.92 -2.60 -6.55
CA GLY A 163 -12.76 -1.88 -7.48
C GLY A 163 -13.60 -2.85 -8.30
N SER A 164 -14.86 -2.50 -8.52
CA SER A 164 -15.55 -2.96 -9.72
C SER A 164 -15.18 -1.97 -10.81
N PRO A 165 -14.50 -2.34 -11.90
CA PRO A 165 -14.83 -1.65 -13.12
C PRO A 165 -16.34 -1.84 -13.27
N VAL A 166 -17.10 -0.76 -13.46
CA VAL A 166 -18.46 -0.89 -13.98
C VAL A 166 -18.23 -1.34 -15.41
N VAL A 167 -18.16 -2.65 -15.62
CA VAL A 167 -17.90 -3.22 -16.93
C VAL A 167 -19.17 -3.86 -17.40
N ASP A 168 -19.57 -3.47 -18.60
CA ASP A 168 -20.50 -4.22 -19.41
C ASP A 168 -20.17 -5.71 -19.35
N ALA A 169 -21.20 -6.54 -19.39
CA ALA A 169 -21.09 -7.99 -19.30
C ALA A 169 -20.15 -8.60 -20.39
N GLU A 170 -19.80 -7.81 -21.41
CA GLU A 170 -18.97 -8.17 -22.55
C GLU A 170 -17.45 -8.15 -22.27
N VAL A 171 -16.98 -7.59 -21.14
CA VAL A 171 -15.53 -7.55 -20.87
C VAL A 171 -15.03 -8.89 -20.33
N PRO A 172 -14.03 -9.53 -20.98
CA PRO A 172 -13.45 -10.79 -20.51
C PRO A 172 -12.83 -10.68 -19.11
N ASP A 173 -12.91 -11.75 -18.34
CA ASP A 173 -12.39 -11.79 -16.98
C ASP A 173 -10.87 -11.57 -16.92
N GLU A 174 -10.11 -11.93 -17.97
CA GLU A 174 -8.67 -11.65 -18.05
C GLU A 174 -8.39 -10.13 -18.02
N LYS A 175 -9.21 -9.34 -18.74
CA LYS A 175 -9.06 -7.89 -18.76
C LYS A 175 -9.44 -7.29 -17.41
N ARG A 176 -10.51 -7.80 -16.79
CA ARG A 176 -10.94 -7.39 -15.45
C ARG A 176 -9.88 -7.66 -14.39
N LEU A 177 -9.25 -8.83 -14.42
CA LEU A 177 -8.14 -9.17 -13.52
C LEU A 177 -6.92 -8.28 -13.75
N SER A 178 -6.65 -7.89 -15.00
CA SER A 178 -5.55 -6.98 -15.33
C SER A 178 -5.76 -5.55 -14.80
N ASP A 179 -7.00 -5.11 -14.65
CA ASP A 179 -7.36 -3.82 -14.07
C ASP A 179 -7.21 -3.80 -12.54
N MET A 180 -7.10 -4.99 -11.90
CA MET A 180 -6.84 -5.13 -10.46
C MET A 180 -5.35 -5.21 -10.13
N ALA A 181 -4.48 -4.69 -11.02
CA ALA A 181 -3.05 -4.62 -10.77
C ALA A 181 -2.74 -3.79 -9.50
N LEU A 182 -1.74 -4.24 -8.76
CA LEU A 182 -1.22 -3.57 -7.58
C LEU A 182 -0.61 -2.21 -7.95
N SER A 183 -0.84 -1.21 -7.11
CA SER A 183 -0.20 0.10 -7.22
C SER A 183 0.57 0.41 -5.93
N GLY A 184 1.85 0.71 -6.05
CA GLY A 184 2.72 0.85 -4.89
C GLY A 184 4.15 1.18 -5.30
N PHE A 185 5.09 0.87 -4.42
CA PHE A 185 6.52 0.87 -4.71
C PHE A 185 7.11 -0.55 -4.61
N ALA A 186 8.12 -0.84 -5.42
CA ALA A 186 8.76 -2.14 -5.51
C ALA A 186 10.28 -2.03 -5.50
N SER A 187 10.94 -3.07 -5.00
CA SER A 187 12.38 -3.29 -5.11
C SER A 187 12.75 -3.55 -6.57
N GLY A 188 13.83 -2.91 -7.01
CA GLY A 188 14.48 -3.11 -8.30
C GLY A 188 15.37 -4.34 -8.35
N ASP A 189 15.46 -5.12 -7.27
CA ASP A 189 16.12 -6.41 -7.27
C ASP A 189 15.39 -7.38 -8.22
N SER A 190 16.12 -7.98 -9.16
CA SER A 190 15.54 -8.84 -10.19
C SER A 190 14.88 -10.09 -9.59
N GLY A 191 15.44 -10.65 -8.51
CA GLY A 191 14.88 -11.79 -7.81
C GLY A 191 13.48 -11.52 -7.25
N PHE A 192 13.26 -10.31 -6.71
CA PHE A 192 11.92 -9.91 -6.25
C PHE A 192 11.01 -9.45 -7.40
N ALA A 193 11.51 -8.64 -8.33
CA ALA A 193 10.71 -8.05 -9.41
C ALA A 193 10.09 -9.11 -10.33
N GLU A 194 10.79 -10.22 -10.57
CA GLU A 194 10.24 -11.36 -11.31
C GLU A 194 9.00 -11.95 -10.65
N SER A 195 8.96 -11.98 -9.32
CA SER A 195 7.79 -12.47 -8.58
C SER A 195 6.54 -11.61 -8.82
N LEU A 196 6.72 -10.32 -9.17
CA LEU A 196 5.62 -9.40 -9.48
C LEU A 196 5.14 -9.48 -10.94
N ASP A 197 6.02 -9.88 -11.87
CA ASP A 197 5.69 -10.10 -13.28
C ASP A 197 5.28 -11.55 -13.59
N SER A 198 5.51 -12.48 -12.66
CA SER A 198 5.16 -13.89 -12.83
C SER A 198 3.67 -14.18 -12.55
N GLY A 199 3.10 -15.13 -13.29
CA GLY A 199 1.71 -15.61 -13.12
C GLY A 199 0.82 -15.38 -14.34
N ALA A 200 -0.43 -15.84 -14.25
CA ALA A 200 -1.43 -15.65 -15.32
C ALA A 200 -1.94 -14.20 -15.40
N ALA A 201 -1.78 -13.42 -14.33
CA ALA A 201 -2.04 -12.00 -14.27
C ALA A 201 -0.91 -11.31 -13.52
N ARG A 202 -0.28 -10.30 -14.14
CA ARG A 202 0.81 -9.52 -13.53
C ARG A 202 0.33 -8.84 -12.25
N ALA A 203 1.04 -9.04 -11.15
CA ALA A 203 0.74 -8.37 -9.89
C ALA A 203 1.00 -6.87 -10.00
N MET A 204 2.11 -6.49 -10.62
CA MET A 204 2.43 -5.10 -10.97
C MET A 204 3.06 -5.05 -12.36
N ARG A 205 2.84 -3.96 -13.09
CA ARG A 205 3.55 -3.72 -14.36
C ARG A 205 4.96 -3.23 -14.07
N ILE A 206 5.93 -4.14 -14.10
CA ILE A 206 7.37 -3.83 -14.00
C ILE A 206 8.05 -4.28 -15.29
N GLY A 207 8.92 -3.44 -15.85
CA GLY A 207 9.69 -3.80 -17.03
C GLY A 207 10.92 -4.61 -16.62
N ILE A 208 11.07 -5.84 -17.10
CA ILE A 208 12.27 -6.65 -16.91
C ILE A 208 12.90 -6.91 -18.28
N VAL A 209 14.21 -6.75 -18.40
CA VAL A 209 14.99 -7.00 -19.61
C VAL A 209 16.11 -7.99 -19.34
N LEU A 210 16.47 -8.78 -20.34
CA LEU A 210 17.65 -9.62 -20.31
C LEU A 210 18.84 -8.81 -20.85
N ASP A 211 19.91 -8.72 -20.09
CA ASP A 211 21.18 -8.21 -20.57
C ASP A 211 21.81 -9.29 -21.48
N GLU A 212 21.99 -8.97 -22.76
CA GLU A 212 22.52 -9.92 -23.75
C GLU A 212 24.01 -10.24 -23.52
N ALA A 213 24.75 -9.39 -22.81
CA ALA A 213 26.17 -9.57 -22.56
C ALA A 213 26.44 -10.44 -21.31
N THR A 214 25.65 -10.24 -20.25
CA THR A 214 25.83 -11.00 -18.99
C THR A 214 24.86 -12.18 -18.86
N GLY A 215 23.76 -12.18 -19.62
CA GLY A 215 22.66 -13.13 -19.45
C GLY A 215 21.84 -12.90 -18.18
N GLU A 216 22.08 -11.79 -17.47
CA GLU A 216 21.36 -11.44 -16.24
C GLU A 216 20.11 -10.61 -16.54
N LYS A 217 19.07 -10.77 -15.74
CA LYS A 217 17.86 -9.96 -15.85
C LYS A 217 18.02 -8.67 -15.06
N GLN A 218 17.65 -7.56 -15.68
CA GLN A 218 17.67 -6.22 -15.09
C GLN A 218 16.27 -5.62 -15.10
N VAL A 219 15.95 -4.89 -14.03
CA VAL A 219 14.69 -4.17 -13.91
C VAL A 219 14.84 -2.80 -14.56
N LYS A 220 13.92 -2.44 -15.46
CA LYS A 220 13.88 -1.11 -16.06
C LYS A 220 13.54 -0.06 -14.99
N PRO A 221 14.23 1.09 -14.98
CA PRO A 221 13.86 2.21 -14.13
C PRO A 221 12.39 2.59 -14.36
N ALA A 222 11.67 2.81 -13.27
CA ALA A 222 10.31 3.31 -13.26
C ALA A 222 10.12 4.19 -12.02
N GLU A 223 9.11 5.07 -12.07
CA GLU A 223 8.85 6.09 -11.04
C GLU A 223 8.77 5.50 -9.62
N ASN A 224 8.17 4.30 -9.49
CA ASN A 224 7.95 3.64 -8.20
C ASN A 224 8.80 2.36 -8.01
N VAL A 225 9.90 2.22 -8.75
CA VAL A 225 10.85 1.10 -8.58
C VAL A 225 12.15 1.65 -8.02
N PHE A 226 12.61 1.08 -6.91
CA PHE A 226 13.76 1.56 -6.15
C PHE A 226 14.75 0.40 -5.93
N GLY A 227 16.02 0.60 -6.25
CA GLY A 227 17.10 -0.31 -5.87
C GLY A 227 17.23 -0.41 -4.35
N GLU A 228 18.08 -1.32 -3.87
CA GLU A 228 18.19 -1.61 -2.43
C GLU A 228 18.57 -0.37 -1.60
N GLU A 229 19.58 0.38 -2.03
CA GLU A 229 20.00 1.61 -1.34
C GLU A 229 18.92 2.69 -1.37
N GLU A 230 18.29 2.91 -2.53
CA GLU A 230 17.20 3.87 -2.70
C GLU A 230 15.97 3.50 -1.85
N LEU A 231 15.69 2.20 -1.68
CA LEU A 231 14.56 1.74 -0.88
C LEU A 231 14.82 1.91 0.62
N ASN A 232 16.07 1.68 1.07
CA ASN A 232 16.48 1.99 2.43
C ASN A 232 16.45 3.50 2.69
N GLY A 233 16.85 4.32 1.71
CA GLY A 233 16.72 5.77 1.74
C GLY A 233 15.26 6.23 1.88
N LEU A 234 14.35 5.63 1.10
CA LEU A 234 12.91 5.89 1.17
C LEU A 234 12.36 5.62 2.58
N ILE A 235 12.77 4.51 3.19
CA ILE A 235 12.39 4.10 4.55
C ILE A 235 12.92 5.12 5.57
N ALA A 236 14.20 5.50 5.49
CA ALA A 236 14.81 6.48 6.38
C ALA A 236 14.15 7.87 6.23
N TYR A 237 13.80 8.27 5.01
CA TYR A 237 13.11 9.52 4.75
C TYR A 237 11.70 9.54 5.34
N ALA A 238 10.96 8.43 5.26
CA ALA A 238 9.67 8.30 5.92
C ALA A 238 9.79 8.43 7.44
N GLU A 239 10.82 7.84 8.04
CA GLU A 239 11.13 7.99 9.46
C GLU A 239 11.43 9.45 9.83
N LYS A 240 12.23 10.15 9.02
CA LYS A 240 12.52 11.59 9.18
C LYS A 240 11.24 12.44 9.12
N LEU A 241 10.36 12.18 8.16
CA LEU A 241 9.08 12.88 8.04
C LEU A 241 8.19 12.62 9.25
N ALA A 242 8.12 11.38 9.73
CA ALA A 242 7.35 11.02 10.90
C ALA A 242 7.92 11.66 12.18
N LYS A 243 9.25 11.68 12.33
CA LYS A 243 9.96 12.38 13.43
C LYS A 243 9.66 13.87 13.44
N LYS A 244 9.75 14.53 12.29
CA LYS A 244 9.40 15.95 12.15
C LYS A 244 7.95 16.24 12.54
N ALA A 245 7.03 15.35 12.17
CA ALA A 245 5.62 15.48 12.57
C ALA A 245 5.46 15.33 14.09
N VAL A 246 6.15 14.38 14.72
CA VAL A 246 6.15 14.19 16.18
C VAL A 246 6.73 15.40 16.91
N GLU A 247 7.85 15.95 16.44
CA GLU A 247 8.45 17.16 17.01
C GLU A 247 7.54 18.39 16.87
N GLY A 248 6.84 18.54 15.73
CA GLY A 248 5.83 19.57 15.55
C GLY A 248 4.68 19.44 16.55
N ILE A 249 4.21 18.21 16.81
CA ILE A 249 3.19 17.95 17.82
C ILE A 249 3.69 18.32 19.22
N TYR A 250 4.90 17.92 19.60
CA TYR A 250 5.47 18.22 20.93
C TYR A 250 5.72 19.71 21.16
N THR A 251 6.11 20.44 20.12
CA THR A 251 6.34 21.90 20.19
C THR A 251 5.05 22.72 20.11
N GLY A 252 3.91 22.08 19.84
CA GLY A 252 2.61 22.73 19.73
C GLY A 252 2.41 23.47 18.41
N ASP A 253 3.09 23.05 17.33
CA ASP A 253 2.86 23.59 15.99
C ASP A 253 1.44 23.25 15.52
N ASN A 254 0.59 24.26 15.50
CA ASN A 254 -0.81 24.20 15.09
C ASN A 254 -1.11 25.17 13.94
N ALA A 255 -0.08 25.54 13.15
CA ALA A 255 -0.22 26.47 12.05
C ALA A 255 -1.25 25.98 11.01
N ILE A 256 -2.12 26.88 10.57
CA ILE A 256 -3.14 26.59 9.56
C ILE A 256 -2.50 26.69 8.17
N SER A 257 -1.94 25.59 7.68
CA SER A 257 -1.23 25.53 6.39
C SER A 257 -1.73 24.36 5.53
N PRO A 258 -2.91 24.48 4.89
CA PRO A 258 -3.47 23.40 4.08
C PRO A 258 -2.60 23.15 2.85
N ALA A 259 -2.32 21.88 2.55
CA ALA A 259 -1.60 21.50 1.34
C ALA A 259 -2.49 21.69 0.09
N VAL A 260 -1.94 22.33 -0.94
CA VAL A 260 -2.61 22.61 -2.22
C VAL A 260 -1.80 22.02 -3.36
N ARG A 261 -2.44 21.17 -4.18
CA ARG A 261 -1.82 20.55 -5.37
C ARG A 261 -2.80 20.54 -6.53
N LYS A 262 -2.38 21.03 -7.70
CA LYS A 262 -3.21 21.05 -8.93
C LYS A 262 -4.63 21.60 -8.68
N LYS A 263 -4.73 22.70 -7.91
CA LYS A 263 -5.99 23.36 -7.48
C LYS A 263 -6.90 22.53 -6.55
N LYS A 264 -6.43 21.38 -6.06
CA LYS A 264 -7.12 20.61 -5.02
C LYS A 264 -6.49 20.93 -3.67
N SER A 265 -7.34 21.22 -2.69
CA SER A 265 -6.92 21.51 -1.33
C SER A 265 -7.33 20.38 -0.40
N GLN A 266 -6.52 20.08 0.61
CA GLN A 266 -6.95 19.15 1.66
C GLN A 266 -8.15 19.68 2.46
N CYS A 267 -8.48 20.97 2.34
CA CYS A 267 -9.71 21.56 2.87
C CYS A 267 -10.99 20.93 2.32
N ASP A 268 -10.97 20.37 1.09
CA ASP A 268 -12.16 19.81 0.43
C ASP A 268 -12.78 18.63 1.17
N ARG A 269 -11.97 17.93 1.99
CA ARG A 269 -12.38 16.76 2.78
C ARG A 269 -12.24 16.99 4.29
N CYS A 270 -11.90 18.21 4.72
CA CYS A 270 -11.65 18.51 6.12
C CYS A 270 -12.94 18.80 6.88
N GLY A 271 -13.28 17.97 7.87
CA GLY A 271 -14.43 18.18 8.75
C GLY A 271 -14.31 19.39 9.69
N TYR A 272 -13.12 19.98 9.81
CA TYR A 272 -12.83 21.10 10.72
C TYR A 272 -12.77 22.47 10.03
N ARG A 273 -13.20 22.56 8.76
CA ARG A 273 -13.17 23.81 7.98
C ARG A 273 -13.88 24.97 8.69
N SER A 274 -14.99 24.70 9.38
CA SER A 274 -15.74 25.71 10.14
C SER A 274 -15.02 26.23 11.39
N ILE A 275 -14.03 25.48 11.88
CA ILE A 275 -13.27 25.82 13.10
C ILE A 275 -12.04 26.64 12.76
N CYS A 276 -11.25 26.21 11.75
CA CYS A 276 -10.00 26.89 11.42
C CYS A 276 -10.20 28.26 10.77
N ARG A 277 -11.37 28.53 10.18
CA ARG A 277 -11.71 29.79 9.49
C ARG A 277 -10.66 30.21 8.44
N PHE A 278 -10.02 29.24 7.80
CA PHE A 278 -9.09 29.50 6.70
C PHE A 278 -9.85 30.19 5.55
N ASP A 279 -9.33 31.34 5.16
CA ASP A 279 -9.90 32.20 4.12
C ASP A 279 -8.76 32.78 3.27
N GLU A 280 -8.72 32.40 1.99
CA GLU A 280 -7.72 32.83 1.01
C GLU A 280 -7.78 34.34 0.72
N ALA A 281 -8.89 35.02 1.06
CA ALA A 281 -8.97 36.48 0.96
C ALA A 281 -8.10 37.19 2.00
N TYR A 282 -7.67 36.49 3.05
CA TYR A 282 -6.80 37.05 4.08
C TYR A 282 -5.32 36.72 3.78
N PRO A 283 -4.44 37.72 3.59
CA PRO A 283 -3.06 37.48 3.13
C PRO A 283 -2.21 36.57 4.03
N ALA A 284 -2.51 36.49 5.32
CA ALA A 284 -1.80 35.60 6.24
C ALA A 284 -2.23 34.13 6.13
N ASN A 285 -3.32 33.85 5.42
CA ASN A 285 -3.81 32.50 5.13
C ASN A 285 -3.32 32.07 3.75
N ALA A 286 -2.11 31.53 3.70
CA ALA A 286 -1.57 30.94 2.48
C ALA A 286 -1.57 29.40 2.59
N GLY A 287 -2.09 28.75 1.55
CA GLY A 287 -1.93 27.30 1.40
C GLY A 287 -0.47 26.95 1.13
N ARG A 288 -0.05 25.77 1.56
CA ARG A 288 1.26 25.21 1.21
C ARG A 288 1.17 24.59 -0.17
N GLU A 289 1.68 25.29 -1.17
CA GLU A 289 1.77 24.75 -2.53
C GLU A 289 2.72 23.55 -2.57
N ILE A 290 2.20 22.43 -3.09
CA ILE A 290 2.98 21.21 -3.28
C ILE A 290 3.49 21.19 -4.71
N THR A 291 4.81 21.31 -4.85
CA THR A 291 5.50 21.17 -6.13
C THR A 291 5.65 19.68 -6.49
N GLU A 292 5.55 19.37 -7.77
CA GLU A 292 5.78 18.00 -8.24
C GLU A 292 7.24 17.60 -7.99
N VAL A 293 7.42 16.38 -7.50
CA VAL A 293 8.71 15.77 -7.15
C VAL A 293 8.88 14.53 -8.00
N SER A 294 9.97 14.47 -8.77
CA SER A 294 10.35 13.25 -9.48
C SER A 294 11.07 12.26 -8.57
N ARG A 295 11.10 10.99 -8.98
CA ARG A 295 11.90 9.93 -8.33
C ARG A 295 13.35 10.36 -8.10
N GLU A 296 14.00 10.91 -9.11
CA GLU A 296 15.42 11.34 -9.04
C GLU A 296 15.63 12.51 -8.10
N GLN A 297 14.62 13.36 -7.91
CA GLN A 297 14.65 14.45 -6.94
C GLN A 297 14.44 13.92 -5.52
N LEU A 298 13.55 12.94 -5.35
CA LEU A 298 13.35 12.29 -4.06
C LEU A 298 14.63 11.63 -3.57
N ILE A 299 15.26 10.79 -4.40
CA ILE A 299 16.51 10.10 -4.06
C ILE A 299 17.64 11.10 -3.78
N ARG A 300 17.73 12.20 -4.54
CA ARG A 300 18.74 13.24 -4.27
C ARG A 300 18.55 13.95 -2.92
N ARG A 301 17.30 14.15 -2.47
CA ARG A 301 17.02 14.73 -1.15
C ARG A 301 17.46 13.82 -0.02
N GLU A 302 17.47 12.51 -0.25
CA GLU A 302 18.02 11.54 0.70
C GLU A 302 19.54 11.68 0.78
N GLY A 303 20.23 11.81 -0.37
CA GLY A 303 21.70 11.90 -0.43
C GLY A 303 22.30 13.26 -0.05
N SER A 304 21.61 14.38 -0.27
CA SER A 304 22.14 15.72 0.08
C SER A 304 22.10 16.00 1.58
N ASP A 305 21.15 15.40 2.30
CA ASP A 305 20.99 15.63 3.74
C ASP A 305 21.89 14.68 4.57
N SER A 306 22.58 13.72 3.95
CA SER A 306 23.56 12.84 4.61
C SER A 306 24.99 13.40 4.66
N GLU A 307 25.25 14.55 4.01
CA GLU A 307 26.55 15.24 4.04
C GLU A 307 26.63 16.35 5.10
N ASP A 308 25.52 16.66 5.79
CA ASP A 308 25.41 17.77 6.76
C ASP A 308 25.25 17.33 8.23
N ASP A 309 25.48 16.04 8.56
CA ASP A 309 25.57 15.53 9.95
C ASP A 309 27.04 15.30 10.39
#